data_AF-A0A9P9SVU2-F1
#
_entry.id   AF-A0A9P9SVU2-F1
#
_cell.length_a   1.000
_cell.length_b   1.000
_cell.length_c   1.000
_cell.angle_alpha   90.00
_cell.angle_beta   90.00
_cell.angle_gamma   90.00
#
_symmetry.space_group_name_H-M   'P 1'
#
loop_
_entity.id
_entity.type
_entity.pdbx_description
1 polymer ?
#
loop_
_entity_poly.entity_id
_entity_poly.type
_entity_poly.pdbx_seq_one_letter_code
_entity_poly.pdbx_strand_id
1 'polypeptide(L)'
;MSGRSTFQLPSPSKGDSEFFLSGAELSASVISTAHKFDDLITYKTTLEHVEKENSGKLTLFLRRENDDGTDTWYTEEYDHLVVATGHNTVPRVPDIKGLDSWTGELGHTSTWRSGTEFTDKKILIVGTSESAIDVALQSLPHAKQPVYVSQQSPHPRYPTVFLRDGIKVVSTIESVSGSSITLSDGEKLDDIDVIVFATGYFYTYPFLTEKIRPKSDGYRVPGLYQHVFDMHNPQSIAFVGVVNASLCWETWEKAAFLVALFWTGKIALPPLEDQRVWEVKRAEGRESRAFHVLHPHSERVLHWTELNSLSTEYLESELNVDDELLRDYAFEWTVSLAAAGVEKSKFYGIAR
;
A
#
# COMPACT_ATOMS: atom_id res chain seq x y z
N MET A 1 -5.17 -18.34 21.39
CA MET A 1 -5.54 -18.60 19.98
C MET A 1 -5.12 -20.01 19.60
N SER A 2 -5.89 -20.75 18.80
CA SER A 2 -5.43 -22.03 18.24
C SER A 2 -4.14 -21.79 17.44
N GLY A 3 -3.13 -22.67 17.51
CA GLY A 3 -1.87 -22.51 16.74
C GLY A 3 -2.03 -22.41 15.21
N ARG A 4 -3.26 -22.52 14.69
CA ARG A 4 -3.66 -22.25 13.30
C ARG A 4 -3.38 -20.81 12.85
N SER A 5 -3.44 -19.82 13.75
CA SER A 5 -3.23 -18.39 13.43
C SER A 5 -1.78 -17.94 13.48
N THR A 6 -0.84 -18.75 13.98
CA THR A 6 0.56 -18.36 14.05
C THR A 6 1.17 -18.31 12.65
N PHE A 7 1.71 -17.14 12.30
CA PHE A 7 2.47 -16.89 11.09
C PHE A 7 3.89 -16.45 11.45
N GLN A 8 4.88 -17.16 10.93
CA GLN A 8 6.28 -16.79 11.08
C GLN A 8 6.91 -16.72 9.71
N LEU A 9 7.60 -15.60 9.45
CA LEU A 9 8.43 -15.46 8.27
C LEU A 9 9.65 -16.39 8.38
N PRO A 10 10.08 -17.00 7.26
CA PRO A 10 11.34 -17.70 7.23
C PRO A 10 12.49 -16.68 7.39
N SER A 11 13.64 -17.16 7.87
CA SER A 11 14.88 -16.41 7.68
C SER A 11 15.18 -16.26 6.19
N PRO A 12 15.72 -15.12 5.73
CA PRO A 12 16.22 -14.98 4.37
C PRO A 12 17.16 -16.14 4.01
N SER A 13 16.97 -16.74 2.83
CA SER A 13 17.96 -17.69 2.33
C SER A 13 19.31 -17.00 2.18
N LYS A 14 20.40 -17.74 2.46
CA LYS A 14 21.76 -17.20 2.28
C LYS A 14 21.96 -16.89 0.79
N GLY A 15 21.94 -15.60 0.44
CA GLY A 15 21.97 -15.09 -0.93
C GLY A 15 22.26 -13.58 -0.96
N ASP A 16 21.57 -12.82 -1.84
CA ASP A 16 21.82 -11.39 -2.10
C ASP A 16 21.61 -10.47 -0.88
N SER A 17 20.97 -10.95 0.19
CA SER A 17 20.88 -10.25 1.49
C SER A 17 20.65 -11.23 2.64
N GLU A 18 21.32 -11.02 3.78
CA GLU A 18 21.01 -11.69 5.04
C GLU A 18 19.83 -11.04 5.80
N PHE A 19 19.36 -9.87 5.34
CA PHE A 19 18.36 -9.05 6.02
C PHE A 19 17.00 -9.03 5.33
N PHE A 20 16.93 -9.30 4.02
CA PHE A 20 15.72 -9.15 3.23
C PHE A 20 15.33 -10.44 2.52
N LEU A 21 14.08 -10.87 2.70
CA LEU A 21 13.48 -11.94 1.91
C LEU A 21 13.27 -11.47 0.46
N SER A 22 13.46 -12.37 -0.49
CA SER A 22 13.00 -12.18 -1.86
C SER A 22 11.46 -12.17 -1.91
N GLY A 23 10.91 -11.55 -2.96
CA GLY A 23 9.47 -11.56 -3.20
C GLY A 23 8.89 -12.98 -3.33
N ALA A 24 9.68 -13.92 -3.85
CA ALA A 24 9.28 -15.33 -4.00
C ALA A 24 9.19 -16.05 -2.65
N GLU A 25 10.19 -15.89 -1.78
CA GLU A 25 10.16 -16.46 -0.43
C GLU A 25 8.99 -15.90 0.39
N LEU A 26 8.81 -14.58 0.36
CA LEU A 26 7.71 -13.91 1.04
C LEU A 26 6.35 -14.43 0.57
N SER A 27 6.15 -14.49 -0.76
CA SER A 27 4.91 -14.96 -1.37
C SER A 27 4.62 -16.41 -1.01
N ALA A 28 5.63 -17.29 -1.07
CA ALA A 28 5.48 -18.70 -0.71
C ALA A 28 5.04 -18.87 0.76
N SER A 29 5.61 -18.09 1.68
CA SER A 29 5.23 -18.13 3.10
C SER A 29 3.81 -17.64 3.35
N VAL A 30 3.39 -16.56 2.68
CA VAL A 30 2.02 -16.04 2.78
C VAL A 30 1.02 -17.06 2.21
N ILE A 31 1.28 -17.61 1.01
CA ILE A 31 0.42 -18.61 0.36
C ILE A 31 0.27 -19.86 1.23
N SER A 32 1.39 -20.40 1.73
CA SER A 32 1.38 -21.57 2.62
C SER A 32 0.54 -21.33 3.89
N THR A 33 0.59 -20.11 4.43
CA THR A 33 -0.21 -19.73 5.59
C THR A 33 -1.68 -19.56 5.23
N ALA A 34 -1.99 -18.96 4.09
CA ALA A 34 -3.36 -18.81 3.60
C ALA A 34 -4.05 -20.16 3.41
N HIS A 35 -3.34 -21.18 2.93
CA HIS A 35 -3.86 -22.55 2.79
C HIS A 35 -4.33 -23.18 4.10
N LYS A 36 -3.86 -22.68 5.25
CA LYS A 36 -4.38 -23.09 6.55
C LYS A 36 -5.83 -22.64 6.76
N PHE A 37 -6.37 -21.75 5.93
CA PHE A 37 -7.69 -21.13 6.03
C PHE A 37 -8.54 -21.33 4.76
N ASP A 38 -8.21 -22.30 3.91
CA ASP A 38 -8.95 -22.58 2.67
C ASP A 38 -10.45 -22.85 2.90
N ASP A 39 -10.83 -23.36 4.08
CA ASP A 39 -12.22 -23.56 4.51
C ASP A 39 -13.00 -22.24 4.73
N LEU A 40 -12.30 -21.11 4.87
CA LEU A 40 -12.88 -19.78 5.06
C LEU A 40 -12.71 -18.88 3.83
N ILE A 41 -11.97 -19.31 2.80
CA ILE A 41 -11.65 -18.50 1.63
C ILE A 41 -12.44 -18.99 0.43
N THR A 42 -13.21 -18.08 -0.18
CA THR A 42 -13.84 -18.34 -1.47
C THR A 42 -12.98 -17.78 -2.60
N TYR A 43 -12.25 -18.65 -3.30
CA TYR A 43 -11.41 -18.28 -4.44
C TYR A 43 -12.22 -17.97 -5.70
N LYS A 44 -11.56 -17.37 -6.70
CA LYS A 44 -12.13 -17.01 -8.03
C LYS A 44 -13.42 -16.19 -7.95
N THR A 45 -13.56 -15.40 -6.89
CA THR A 45 -14.78 -14.64 -6.60
C THR A 45 -14.43 -13.17 -6.37
N THR A 46 -15.11 -12.28 -7.08
CA THR A 46 -15.00 -10.83 -6.93
C THR A 46 -16.25 -10.26 -6.25
N LEU A 47 -16.04 -9.30 -5.35
CA LEU A 47 -17.11 -8.47 -4.79
C LEU A 47 -17.34 -7.28 -5.73
N GLU A 48 -18.49 -7.27 -6.39
CA GLU A 48 -18.81 -6.32 -7.45
C GLU A 48 -19.61 -5.12 -6.91
N HIS A 49 -20.48 -5.37 -5.91
CA HIS A 49 -21.30 -4.33 -5.31
C HIS A 49 -21.70 -4.69 -3.88
N VAL A 50 -21.87 -3.67 -3.05
CA VAL A 50 -22.45 -3.79 -1.72
C VAL A 50 -23.68 -2.89 -1.65
N GLU A 51 -24.76 -3.42 -1.08
CA GLU A 51 -25.91 -2.65 -0.65
C GLU A 51 -26.08 -2.78 0.87
N LYS A 52 -26.70 -1.77 1.49
CA LYS A 52 -27.07 -1.82 2.90
C LYS A 52 -28.55 -1.53 3.00
N GLU A 53 -29.34 -2.55 3.35
CA GLU A 53 -30.78 -2.41 3.49
C GLU A 53 -31.16 -1.78 4.84
N ASN A 54 -32.42 -1.35 4.96
CA ASN A 54 -32.97 -0.82 6.22
C ASN A 54 -32.92 -1.83 7.38
N SER A 55 -32.75 -3.11 7.08
CA SER A 55 -32.55 -4.20 8.06
C SER A 55 -31.24 -4.07 8.84
N GLY A 56 -30.29 -3.28 8.35
CA GLY A 56 -28.96 -3.08 8.94
C GLY A 56 -27.88 -4.03 8.40
N LYS A 57 -28.29 -5.08 7.67
CA LYS A 57 -27.36 -6.02 7.02
C LYS A 57 -26.80 -5.49 5.70
N LEU A 58 -25.64 -6.00 5.34
CA LEU A 58 -24.97 -5.77 4.07
C LEU A 58 -25.30 -6.91 3.10
N THR A 59 -25.81 -6.56 1.93
CA THR A 59 -26.00 -7.49 0.81
C THR A 59 -24.82 -7.35 -0.13
N LEU A 60 -24.04 -8.41 -0.28
CA LEU A 60 -22.88 -8.47 -1.16
C LEU A 60 -23.29 -9.11 -2.48
N PHE A 61 -22.99 -8.46 -3.59
CA PHE A 61 -23.17 -8.98 -4.95
C PHE A 61 -21.84 -9.52 -5.44
N LEU A 62 -21.79 -10.84 -5.62
CA LEU A 62 -20.57 -11.60 -5.87
C LEU A 62 -20.61 -12.20 -7.28
N ARG A 63 -19.46 -12.19 -7.94
CA ARG A 63 -19.24 -12.84 -9.24
C ARG A 63 -18.16 -13.89 -9.10
N ARG A 64 -18.48 -15.14 -9.41
CA ARG A 64 -17.53 -16.26 -9.44
C ARG A 64 -17.21 -16.66 -10.87
N GLU A 65 -15.93 -16.70 -11.19
CA GLU A 65 -15.41 -17.20 -12.47
C GLU A 65 -15.38 -18.74 -12.44
N ASN A 66 -16.04 -19.37 -13.42
CA ASN A 66 -16.09 -20.81 -13.58
C ASN A 66 -15.01 -21.31 -14.56
N ASP A 67 -14.62 -22.58 -14.43
CA ASP A 67 -13.56 -23.18 -15.27
C ASP A 67 -13.95 -23.31 -16.75
N ASP A 68 -15.24 -23.25 -17.07
CA ASP A 68 -15.77 -23.28 -18.45
C ASP A 68 -15.80 -21.89 -19.11
N GLY A 69 -15.27 -20.86 -18.44
CA GLY A 69 -15.26 -19.47 -18.92
C GLY A 69 -16.58 -18.74 -18.75
N THR A 70 -17.54 -19.31 -18.02
CA THR A 70 -18.79 -18.63 -17.62
C THR A 70 -18.65 -17.98 -16.24
N ASP A 71 -19.57 -17.07 -15.93
CA ASP A 71 -19.66 -16.42 -14.62
C ASP A 71 -20.94 -16.83 -13.88
N THR A 72 -20.81 -17.09 -12.58
CA THR A 72 -21.95 -17.25 -11.67
C THR A 72 -22.12 -15.98 -10.83
N TRP A 73 -23.29 -15.38 -10.89
CA TRP A 73 -23.65 -14.23 -10.05
C TRP A 73 -24.58 -14.67 -8.91
N TYR A 74 -24.28 -14.22 -7.70
CA TYR A 74 -25.08 -14.54 -6.52
C TYR A 74 -24.94 -13.46 -5.45
N THR A 75 -25.83 -13.51 -4.46
CA THR A 75 -25.83 -12.56 -3.34
C THR A 75 -25.72 -13.28 -2.01
N GLU A 76 -25.05 -12.64 -1.06
CA GLU A 76 -24.95 -13.11 0.33
C GLU A 76 -25.17 -11.95 1.30
N GLU A 77 -25.74 -12.25 2.47
CA GLU A 77 -25.98 -11.26 3.52
C GLU A 77 -24.98 -11.41 4.67
N TYR A 78 -24.44 -10.29 5.12
CA TYR A 78 -23.49 -10.23 6.24
C TYR A 78 -23.82 -9.08 7.18
N ASP A 79 -23.55 -9.27 8.47
CA ASP A 79 -23.67 -8.21 9.47
C ASP A 79 -22.47 -7.24 9.38
N HIS A 80 -21.30 -7.76 8.99
CA HIS A 80 -20.03 -7.03 8.95
C HIS A 80 -19.22 -7.30 7.68
N LEU A 81 -18.46 -6.30 7.24
CA LEU A 81 -17.55 -6.32 6.10
C LEU A 81 -16.19 -5.72 6.49
N VAL A 82 -15.13 -6.52 6.41
CA VAL A 82 -13.75 -6.05 6.50
C VAL A 82 -13.18 -5.89 5.10
N VAL A 83 -12.84 -4.66 4.73
CA VAL A 83 -12.21 -4.33 3.45
C VAL A 83 -10.69 -4.47 3.58
N ALA A 84 -10.16 -5.56 3.03
CA ALA A 84 -8.73 -5.90 3.05
C ALA A 84 -8.12 -6.02 1.64
N THR A 85 -8.65 -5.27 0.66
CA THR A 85 -8.24 -5.33 -0.75
C THR A 85 -6.89 -4.66 -1.04
N GLY A 86 -6.32 -3.95 -0.06
CA GLY A 86 -5.14 -3.13 -0.25
C GLY A 86 -5.39 -1.91 -1.15
N HIS A 87 -4.31 -1.25 -1.57
CA HIS A 87 -4.37 0.02 -2.29
C HIS A 87 -3.37 0.15 -3.45
N ASN A 88 -2.68 -0.94 -3.82
CA ASN A 88 -1.63 -0.94 -4.86
C ASN A 88 -2.07 -1.65 -6.15
N THR A 89 -3.34 -1.45 -6.55
CA THR A 89 -3.93 -2.13 -7.72
C THR A 89 -4.19 -1.19 -8.90
N VAL A 90 -4.82 -0.03 -8.66
CA VAL A 90 -5.17 0.91 -9.74
C VAL A 90 -4.01 1.89 -9.95
N PRO A 91 -3.26 1.80 -11.07
CA PRO A 91 -2.08 2.61 -11.29
C PRO A 91 -2.43 4.09 -11.46
N ARG A 92 -1.60 4.98 -10.91
CA ARG A 92 -1.75 6.42 -11.07
C ARG A 92 -0.86 6.90 -12.19
N VAL A 93 -1.44 7.29 -13.32
CA VAL A 93 -0.74 7.98 -14.41
C VAL A 93 -1.15 9.45 -14.37
N PRO A 94 -0.19 10.41 -14.26
CA PRO A 94 -0.51 11.83 -14.26
C PRO A 94 -1.07 12.27 -15.62
N ASP A 95 -1.98 13.24 -15.60
CA ASP A 95 -2.48 13.88 -16.81
C ASP A 95 -1.37 14.77 -17.41
N ILE A 96 -0.67 14.23 -18.41
CA ILE A 96 0.42 14.91 -19.12
C ILE A 96 -0.10 15.33 -20.49
N LYS A 97 0.04 16.62 -20.81
CA LYS A 97 -0.38 17.18 -22.08
C LYS A 97 0.28 16.45 -23.27
N GLY A 98 -0.54 15.89 -24.16
CA GLY A 98 -0.08 15.23 -25.38
C GLY A 98 0.50 13.83 -25.17
N LEU A 99 0.37 13.23 -23.98
CA LEU A 99 0.83 11.87 -23.70
C LEU A 99 0.14 10.82 -24.59
N ASP A 100 -1.11 11.08 -25.00
CA ASP A 100 -1.86 10.28 -25.97
C ASP A 100 -1.23 10.24 -27.37
N SER A 101 -0.36 11.22 -27.70
CA SER A 101 0.42 11.24 -28.93
C SER A 101 1.73 10.45 -28.85
N TRP A 102 2.08 9.90 -27.67
CA TRP A 102 3.32 9.16 -27.48
C TRP A 102 3.40 7.93 -28.40
N THR A 103 4.52 7.80 -29.10
CA THR A 103 4.73 6.72 -30.08
C THR A 103 5.59 5.57 -29.56
N GLY A 104 6.27 5.76 -28.43
CA GLY A 104 7.03 4.71 -27.76
C GLY A 104 6.16 3.87 -26.81
N GLU A 105 6.81 3.05 -26.00
CA GLU A 105 6.12 2.23 -25.01
C GLU A 105 5.77 3.06 -23.75
N LEU A 106 4.60 2.77 -23.17
CA LEU A 106 4.20 3.26 -21.86
C LEU A 106 4.12 2.08 -20.89
N GLY A 107 4.78 2.20 -19.75
CA GLY A 107 4.71 1.23 -18.66
C GLY A 107 4.33 1.89 -17.34
N HIS A 108 3.80 1.11 -16.41
CA HIS A 108 3.68 1.49 -15.01
C HIS A 108 4.35 0.40 -14.17
N THR A 109 4.86 0.74 -12.99
CA THR A 109 5.56 -0.24 -12.12
C THR A 109 4.69 -1.41 -11.67
N SER A 110 3.38 -1.34 -11.87
CA SER A 110 2.43 -2.44 -11.63
C SER A 110 2.61 -3.63 -12.58
N THR A 111 3.07 -3.38 -13.81
CA THR A 111 3.27 -4.41 -14.83
C THR A 111 4.73 -4.81 -15.01
N TRP A 112 5.67 -4.00 -14.50
CA TRP A 112 7.10 -4.30 -14.53
C TRP A 112 7.44 -5.57 -13.71
N ARG A 113 8.37 -6.38 -14.20
CA ARG A 113 8.85 -7.60 -13.53
C ARG A 113 10.37 -7.62 -13.34
N SER A 114 11.14 -7.09 -14.29
CA SER A 114 12.60 -7.05 -14.17
C SER A 114 13.26 -6.00 -15.05
N GLY A 115 14.49 -5.61 -14.70
CA GLY A 115 15.29 -4.68 -15.52
C GLY A 115 15.62 -5.20 -16.93
N THR A 116 15.56 -6.52 -17.17
CA THR A 116 15.79 -7.14 -18.48
C THR A 116 14.73 -6.77 -19.53
N GLU A 117 13.54 -6.32 -19.12
CA GLU A 117 12.52 -5.79 -20.04
C GLU A 117 13.01 -4.58 -20.85
N PHE A 118 14.03 -3.90 -20.32
CA PHE A 118 14.61 -2.70 -20.93
C PHE A 118 15.95 -2.95 -21.60
N THR A 119 16.33 -4.21 -21.86
CA THR A 119 17.53 -4.52 -22.63
C THR A 119 17.55 -3.76 -23.96
N ASP A 120 18.64 -3.04 -24.20
CA ASP A 120 18.84 -2.20 -25.40
C ASP A 120 17.82 -1.05 -25.59
N LYS A 121 17.04 -0.70 -24.57
CA LYS A 121 16.08 0.42 -24.58
C LYS A 121 16.60 1.61 -23.77
N LYS A 122 16.31 2.84 -24.24
CA LYS A 122 16.51 4.09 -23.48
C LYS A 122 15.21 4.41 -22.74
N ILE A 123 15.28 4.52 -21.42
CA ILE A 123 14.07 4.63 -20.58
C ILE A 123 14.03 5.94 -19.80
N LEU A 124 12.82 6.47 -19.62
CA LEU A 124 12.51 7.57 -18.70
C LEU A 124 11.60 7.06 -17.58
N ILE A 125 12.11 7.08 -16.35
CA ILE A 125 11.35 6.74 -15.16
C ILE A 125 10.75 8.02 -14.56
N VAL A 126 9.44 8.02 -14.32
CA VAL A 126 8.72 9.16 -13.77
C VAL A 126 8.38 8.87 -12.30
N GLY A 127 8.98 9.63 -11.38
CA GLY A 127 8.82 9.47 -9.94
C GLY A 127 10.14 9.16 -9.21
N THR A 128 10.14 9.33 -7.88
CA THR A 128 11.35 9.16 -7.06
C THR A 128 11.18 8.26 -5.84
N SER A 129 10.00 7.66 -5.67
CA SER A 129 9.73 6.73 -4.56
C SER A 129 10.46 5.39 -4.75
N GLU A 130 10.26 4.48 -3.81
CA GLU A 130 10.91 3.18 -3.71
C GLU A 130 10.83 2.36 -5.01
N SER A 131 9.67 2.31 -5.66
CA SER A 131 9.54 1.62 -6.95
C SER A 131 10.39 2.25 -8.06
N ALA A 132 10.56 3.59 -8.06
CA ALA A 132 11.40 4.25 -9.04
C ALA A 132 12.89 3.92 -8.81
N ILE A 133 13.30 3.82 -7.55
CA ILE A 133 14.65 3.38 -7.15
C ILE A 133 14.89 1.96 -7.67
N ASP A 134 13.96 1.03 -7.38
CA ASP A 134 14.12 -0.38 -7.75
C ASP A 134 14.17 -0.54 -9.28
N VAL A 135 13.29 0.14 -10.03
CA VAL A 135 13.34 0.14 -11.50
C VAL A 135 14.66 0.72 -11.99
N ALA A 136 15.09 1.88 -11.50
CA ALA A 136 16.32 2.52 -11.98
C ALA A 136 17.54 1.61 -11.74
N LEU A 137 17.72 1.12 -10.51
CA LEU A 137 18.89 0.32 -10.13
C LEU A 137 18.92 -1.04 -10.84
N GLN A 138 17.79 -1.73 -10.96
CA GLN A 138 17.73 -3.02 -11.64
C GLN A 138 17.83 -2.89 -13.17
N SER A 139 17.49 -1.73 -13.74
CA SER A 139 17.58 -1.49 -15.18
C SER A 139 18.96 -1.04 -15.64
N LEU A 140 19.78 -0.44 -14.76
CA LEU A 140 21.14 0.01 -15.08
C LEU A 140 22.01 -1.03 -15.84
N PRO A 141 22.06 -2.32 -15.46
CA PRO A 141 22.88 -3.29 -16.19
C PRO A 141 22.30 -3.73 -17.55
N HIS A 142 21.08 -3.32 -17.91
CA HIS A 142 20.37 -3.80 -19.10
C HIS A 142 19.99 -2.68 -20.07
N ALA A 143 19.55 -1.53 -19.56
CA ALA A 143 19.09 -0.39 -20.36
C ALA A 143 20.24 0.37 -21.02
N LYS A 144 19.94 1.03 -22.14
CA LYS A 144 20.86 1.99 -22.76
C LYS A 144 21.07 3.17 -21.84
N GLN A 145 22.34 3.48 -21.62
CA GLN A 145 22.76 4.55 -20.72
C GLN A 145 22.66 5.93 -21.41
N PRO A 146 22.30 7.00 -20.68
CA PRO A 146 21.89 6.96 -19.28
C PRO A 146 20.43 6.50 -19.10
N VAL A 147 20.13 5.94 -17.94
CA VAL A 147 18.75 5.78 -17.45
C VAL A 147 18.25 7.13 -16.96
N TYR A 148 17.14 7.63 -17.51
CA TYR A 148 16.60 8.94 -17.15
C TYR A 148 15.63 8.82 -15.98
N VAL A 149 15.71 9.74 -15.03
CA VAL A 149 14.78 9.83 -13.90
C VAL A 149 14.21 11.25 -13.82
N SER A 150 12.92 11.39 -14.10
CA SER A 150 12.17 12.64 -13.93
C SER A 150 11.88 12.85 -12.45
N GLN A 151 12.60 13.78 -11.83
CA GLN A 151 12.57 14.05 -10.40
C GLN A 151 11.99 15.44 -10.09
N GLN A 152 10.89 15.47 -9.33
CA GLN A 152 10.39 16.71 -8.74
C GLN A 152 11.15 17.07 -7.46
N SER A 153 11.38 16.08 -6.59
CA SER A 153 12.14 16.22 -5.35
C SER A 153 12.92 14.94 -5.05
N PRO A 154 14.10 15.04 -4.39
CA PRO A 154 14.87 13.87 -3.98
C PRO A 154 14.06 12.95 -3.05
N HIS A 155 14.38 11.65 -3.07
CA HIS A 155 13.78 10.71 -2.12
C HIS A 155 14.14 11.11 -0.67
N PRO A 156 13.16 11.20 0.25
CA PRO A 156 13.41 11.73 1.60
C PRO A 156 14.38 10.89 2.43
N ARG A 157 14.45 9.58 2.19
CA ARG A 157 15.36 8.65 2.91
C ARG A 157 16.64 8.34 2.15
N TYR A 158 16.65 8.56 0.83
CA TYR A 158 17.71 8.12 -0.07
C TYR A 158 18.04 9.23 -1.08
N PRO A 159 18.37 10.45 -0.60
CA PRO A 159 18.40 11.65 -1.45
C PRO A 159 19.45 11.61 -2.56
N THR A 160 20.48 10.77 -2.42
CA THR A 160 21.59 10.65 -3.37
C THR A 160 21.50 9.43 -4.27
N VAL A 161 20.44 8.60 -4.18
CA VAL A 161 20.34 7.32 -4.91
C VAL A 161 20.42 7.48 -6.42
N PHE A 162 19.89 8.58 -6.95
CA PHE A 162 19.90 8.90 -8.37
C PHE A 162 21.12 9.70 -8.82
N LEU A 163 22.08 10.00 -7.93
CA LEU A 163 23.37 10.59 -8.29
C LEU A 163 24.39 9.55 -8.76
N ARG A 164 23.95 8.29 -8.92
CA ARG A 164 24.78 7.17 -9.33
C ARG A 164 25.16 7.27 -10.80
N ASP A 165 26.37 6.84 -11.13
CA ASP A 165 26.85 6.73 -12.50
C ASP A 165 25.87 5.91 -13.37
N GLY A 166 25.57 6.44 -14.55
CA GLY A 166 24.57 5.88 -15.47
C GLY A 166 23.15 6.42 -15.28
N ILE A 167 22.86 7.13 -14.19
CA ILE A 167 21.57 7.78 -14.01
C ILE A 167 21.68 9.26 -14.39
N LYS A 168 20.77 9.73 -15.26
CA LYS A 168 20.58 11.16 -15.54
C LYS A 168 19.27 11.63 -14.92
N VAL A 169 19.37 12.43 -13.87
CA VAL A 169 18.21 13.12 -13.30
C VAL A 169 17.80 14.28 -14.22
N VAL A 170 16.51 14.36 -14.53
CA VAL A 170 15.91 15.42 -15.35
C VAL A 170 14.70 16.04 -14.64
N SER A 171 14.28 17.23 -15.08
CA SER A 171 13.09 17.89 -14.55
C SER A 171 11.80 17.17 -14.96
N THR A 172 10.66 17.60 -14.44
CA THR A 172 9.37 16.96 -14.69
C THR A 172 8.92 17.11 -16.15
N ILE A 173 8.14 16.16 -16.65
CA ILE A 173 7.55 16.26 -17.99
C ILE A 173 6.54 17.40 -18.02
N GLU A 174 6.70 18.33 -18.97
CA GLU A 174 5.72 19.39 -19.25
C GLU A 174 4.72 18.92 -20.31
N SER A 175 5.20 18.35 -21.42
CA SER A 175 4.35 17.83 -22.49
C SER A 175 5.06 16.80 -23.37
N VAL A 176 4.25 16.06 -24.12
CA VAL A 176 4.71 15.05 -25.08
C VAL A 176 4.16 15.39 -26.48
N SER A 177 4.98 15.15 -27.51
CA SER A 177 4.59 15.28 -28.91
C SER A 177 5.26 14.19 -29.75
N GLY A 178 4.50 13.15 -30.12
CA GLY A 178 5.03 12.04 -30.93
C GLY A 178 6.07 11.22 -30.17
N SER A 179 7.34 11.32 -30.58
CA SER A 179 8.49 10.68 -29.91
C SER A 179 9.32 11.66 -29.07
N SER A 180 8.87 12.91 -28.94
CA SER A 180 9.60 13.98 -28.23
C SER A 180 8.92 14.31 -26.90
N ILE A 181 9.71 14.35 -25.83
CA ILE A 181 9.28 14.75 -24.48
C ILE A 181 9.88 16.12 -24.19
N THR A 182 9.04 17.13 -23.91
CA THR A 182 9.47 18.44 -23.42
C THR A 182 9.39 18.46 -21.90
N LEU A 183 10.51 18.78 -21.26
CA LEU A 183 10.65 18.89 -19.81
C LEU A 183 10.34 20.31 -19.34
N SER A 184 10.03 20.46 -18.05
CA SER A 184 9.61 21.72 -17.42
C SER A 184 10.65 22.84 -17.42
N ASP A 185 11.91 22.52 -17.68
CA ASP A 185 13.00 23.48 -17.88
C ASP A 185 13.24 23.85 -19.36
N GLY A 186 12.45 23.28 -20.27
CA GLY A 186 12.57 23.45 -21.72
C GLY A 186 13.50 22.46 -22.42
N GLU A 187 14.20 21.57 -21.70
CA GLU A 187 14.99 20.50 -22.32
C GLU A 187 14.06 19.52 -23.07
N LYS A 188 14.53 18.98 -24.19
CA LYS A 188 13.82 17.96 -24.96
C LYS A 188 14.56 16.63 -24.93
N LEU A 189 13.79 15.55 -24.80
CA LEU A 189 14.27 14.18 -24.94
C LEU A 189 13.58 13.54 -26.16
N ASP A 190 14.34 13.31 -27.23
CA ASP A 190 13.81 12.82 -28.52
C ASP A 190 14.03 11.31 -28.78
N ASP A 191 14.85 10.64 -27.95
CA ASP A 191 15.30 9.25 -28.16
C ASP A 191 14.86 8.30 -27.03
N ILE A 192 13.72 8.54 -26.37
CA ILE A 192 13.22 7.66 -25.31
C ILE A 192 12.36 6.56 -25.93
N ASP A 193 12.68 5.31 -25.64
CA ASP A 193 11.92 4.14 -26.11
C ASP A 193 10.73 3.86 -25.19
N VAL A 194 10.90 4.05 -23.87
CA VAL A 194 9.89 3.71 -22.86
C VAL A 194 9.76 4.80 -21.80
N ILE A 195 8.53 5.23 -21.52
CA ILE A 195 8.19 6.00 -20.32
C ILE A 195 7.64 5.03 -19.26
N VAL A 196 8.30 4.95 -18.11
CA VAL A 196 7.90 4.09 -17.00
C VAL A 196 7.38 4.95 -15.85
N PHE A 197 6.08 4.87 -15.61
CA PHE A 197 5.42 5.55 -14.51
C PHE A 197 5.63 4.80 -13.20
N ALA A 198 6.45 5.37 -12.32
CA ALA A 198 6.63 4.95 -10.92
C ALA A 198 5.91 5.92 -9.98
N THR A 199 4.69 6.28 -10.37
CA THR A 199 3.90 7.36 -9.79
C THR A 199 2.88 6.87 -8.77
N GLY A 200 2.92 5.61 -8.35
CA GLY A 200 2.07 5.06 -7.28
C GLY A 200 0.66 4.69 -7.76
N TYR A 201 -0.28 4.59 -6.83
CA TYR A 201 -1.60 4.02 -7.07
C TYR A 201 -2.72 4.90 -6.52
N PHE A 202 -3.95 4.64 -6.96
CA PHE A 202 -5.15 5.23 -6.40
C PHE A 202 -5.81 4.32 -5.36
N TYR A 203 -6.31 4.92 -4.28
CA TYR A 203 -7.24 4.28 -3.37
C TYR A 203 -8.60 4.13 -4.04
N THR A 204 -9.03 2.89 -4.31
CA THR A 204 -10.31 2.63 -4.98
C THR A 204 -11.03 1.46 -4.33
N TYR A 205 -12.34 1.62 -4.14
CA TYR A 205 -13.24 0.59 -3.58
C TYR A 205 -14.55 0.63 -4.37
N PRO A 206 -14.53 0.20 -5.65
CA PRO A 206 -15.64 0.42 -6.57
C PRO A 206 -16.96 -0.24 -6.14
N PHE A 207 -16.88 -1.28 -5.31
CA PHE A 207 -18.03 -1.98 -4.73
C PHE A 207 -18.73 -1.18 -3.61
N LEU A 208 -18.08 -0.17 -3.02
CA LEU A 208 -18.67 0.73 -2.01
C LEU A 208 -19.12 2.04 -2.65
N THR A 209 -20.42 2.14 -2.94
CA THR A 209 -20.98 3.34 -3.59
C THR A 209 -21.25 4.48 -2.61
N GLU A 210 -21.51 5.68 -3.16
CA GLU A 210 -21.84 6.89 -2.39
C GLU A 210 -23.08 6.74 -1.49
N LYS A 211 -23.94 5.77 -1.79
CA LYS A 211 -25.10 5.44 -0.95
C LYS A 211 -24.69 4.85 0.40
N ILE A 212 -23.53 4.19 0.48
CA ILE A 212 -23.03 3.54 1.70
C ILE A 212 -22.08 4.46 2.46
N ARG A 213 -21.15 5.09 1.73
CA ARG A 213 -20.11 5.95 2.31
C ARG A 213 -19.53 6.90 1.25
N PRO A 214 -18.92 8.02 1.65
CA PRO A 214 -18.25 8.91 0.70
C PRO A 214 -17.15 8.18 -0.10
N LYS A 215 -17.07 8.46 -1.40
CA LYS A 215 -16.04 7.90 -2.27
C LYS A 215 -14.64 8.43 -1.92
N SER A 216 -13.64 7.62 -2.24
CA SER A 216 -12.26 8.10 -2.32
C SER A 216 -12.10 9.04 -3.52
N ASP A 217 -11.29 10.08 -3.37
CA ASP A 217 -10.81 10.94 -4.46
C ASP A 217 -9.61 10.29 -5.22
N GLY A 218 -9.29 9.04 -4.91
CA GLY A 218 -8.11 8.32 -5.38
C GLY A 218 -6.86 8.56 -4.52
N TYR A 219 -6.81 9.61 -3.70
CA TYR A 219 -5.66 9.95 -2.86
C TYR A 219 -5.89 9.62 -1.38
N ARG A 220 -7.14 9.68 -0.94
CA ARG A 220 -7.55 9.46 0.45
C ARG A 220 -8.86 8.72 0.51
N VAL A 221 -9.01 7.90 1.55
CA VAL A 221 -10.27 7.30 1.97
C VAL A 221 -10.84 8.15 3.12
N PRO A 222 -11.86 8.97 2.88
CA PRO A 222 -12.42 9.84 3.92
C PRO A 222 -13.19 9.01 4.95
N GLY A 223 -13.31 9.52 6.18
CA GLY A 223 -14.19 8.94 7.19
C GLY A 223 -13.65 7.71 7.89
N LEU A 224 -12.33 7.47 7.87
CA LEU A 224 -11.70 6.30 8.51
C LEU A 224 -10.98 6.69 9.80
N TYR A 225 -11.62 6.50 10.95
CA TYR A 225 -10.98 6.69 12.25
C TYR A 225 -9.84 5.70 12.44
N GLN A 226 -8.67 6.20 12.86
CA GLN A 226 -7.43 5.42 12.94
C GLN A 226 -7.07 4.68 11.63
N HIS A 227 -7.55 5.17 10.48
CA HIS A 227 -7.42 4.50 9.18
C HIS A 227 -8.08 3.11 9.08
N VAL A 228 -8.90 2.73 10.07
CA VAL A 228 -9.48 1.39 10.22
C VAL A 228 -11.00 1.44 10.28
N PHE A 229 -11.59 2.21 11.20
CA PHE A 229 -13.01 2.16 11.48
C PHE A 229 -13.78 3.14 10.60
N ASP A 230 -14.78 2.66 9.84
CA ASP A 230 -15.61 3.53 9.01
C ASP A 230 -16.59 4.30 9.89
N MET A 231 -16.41 5.62 10.00
CA MET A 231 -17.24 6.49 10.84
C MET A 231 -18.70 6.55 10.38
N HIS A 232 -18.98 6.19 9.12
CA HIS A 232 -20.33 6.14 8.55
C HIS A 232 -21.04 4.84 8.87
N ASN A 233 -20.30 3.74 9.04
CA ASN A 233 -20.83 2.41 9.27
C ASN A 233 -20.02 1.65 10.34
N PRO A 234 -19.83 2.21 11.57
CA PRO A 234 -18.88 1.66 12.53
C PRO A 234 -19.20 0.20 12.89
N GLN A 235 -20.48 -0.14 13.00
CA GLN A 235 -20.93 -1.49 13.34
C GLN A 235 -20.99 -2.46 12.15
N SER A 236 -20.60 -2.05 10.94
CA SER A 236 -20.75 -2.90 9.75
C SER A 236 -19.55 -2.89 8.82
N ILE A 237 -18.73 -1.83 8.77
CA ILE A 237 -17.63 -1.71 7.81
C ILE A 237 -16.35 -1.28 8.53
N ALA A 238 -15.27 -2.01 8.30
CA ALA A 238 -13.93 -1.64 8.70
C ALA A 238 -12.95 -1.88 7.54
N PHE A 239 -11.80 -1.24 7.60
CA PHE A 239 -10.74 -1.34 6.61
C PHE A 239 -9.45 -1.82 7.28
N VAL A 240 -8.73 -2.71 6.61
CA VAL A 240 -7.43 -3.19 7.04
C VAL A 240 -6.47 -3.06 5.86
N GLY A 241 -5.29 -2.47 6.09
CA GLY A 241 -4.28 -2.30 5.03
C GLY A 241 -4.37 -1.01 4.20
N VAL A 242 -5.09 0.01 4.68
CA VAL A 242 -5.17 1.33 4.00
C VAL A 242 -3.90 2.15 4.20
N VAL A 243 -3.30 2.02 5.39
CA VAL A 243 -2.11 2.79 5.77
C VAL A 243 -0.92 2.45 4.89
N ASN A 244 -0.23 3.48 4.42
CA ASN A 244 1.03 3.38 3.70
C ASN A 244 2.19 3.74 4.64
N ALA A 245 3.35 3.14 4.42
CA ALA A 245 4.52 3.24 5.30
C ALA A 245 4.21 2.88 6.77
N SER A 246 3.29 1.94 7.03
CA SER A 246 3.03 1.38 8.37
C SER A 246 4.15 0.43 8.81
N LEU A 247 3.96 -0.24 9.96
CA LEU A 247 4.71 -1.46 10.29
C LEU A 247 4.15 -2.67 9.53
N CYS A 248 3.57 -2.47 8.34
CA CYS A 248 2.98 -3.52 7.51
C CYS A 248 2.09 -4.49 8.31
N TRP A 249 2.52 -5.75 8.43
CA TRP A 249 1.73 -6.88 8.89
C TRP A 249 1.30 -6.73 10.34
N GLU A 250 2.19 -6.24 11.19
CA GLU A 250 1.94 -6.02 12.60
C GLU A 250 0.80 -5.02 12.80
N THR A 251 0.80 -3.92 12.03
CA THR A 251 -0.29 -2.92 12.10
C THR A 251 -1.59 -3.49 11.56
N TRP A 252 -1.55 -4.31 10.51
CA TRP A 252 -2.74 -4.90 9.90
C TRP A 252 -3.38 -5.97 10.79
N GLU A 253 -2.56 -6.82 11.40
CA GLU A 253 -3.00 -7.83 12.36
C GLU A 253 -3.62 -7.19 13.60
N LYS A 254 -2.97 -6.15 14.15
CA LYS A 254 -3.53 -5.35 15.24
C LYS A 254 -4.87 -4.71 14.87
N ALA A 255 -4.97 -4.11 13.69
CA ALA A 255 -6.22 -3.51 13.22
C ALA A 255 -7.34 -4.56 13.12
N ALA A 256 -7.06 -5.72 12.53
CA ALA A 256 -8.03 -6.82 12.43
C ALA A 256 -8.47 -7.31 13.83
N PHE A 257 -7.53 -7.42 14.76
CA PHE A 257 -7.81 -7.84 16.13
C PHE A 257 -8.71 -6.83 16.88
N LEU A 258 -8.42 -5.53 16.77
CA LEU A 258 -9.24 -4.47 17.35
C LEU A 258 -10.64 -4.40 16.73
N VAL A 259 -10.77 -4.63 15.42
CA VAL A 259 -12.08 -4.73 14.75
C VAL A 259 -12.89 -5.89 15.35
N ALA A 260 -12.27 -7.05 15.56
CA ALA A 260 -12.94 -8.20 16.17
C ALA A 260 -13.38 -7.91 17.62
N LEU A 261 -12.52 -7.28 18.43
CA LEU A 261 -12.90 -6.87 19.79
C LEU A 261 -14.05 -5.87 19.79
N PHE A 262 -14.04 -4.91 18.87
CA PHE A 262 -15.08 -3.89 18.79
C PHE A 262 -16.44 -4.48 18.41
N TRP A 263 -16.50 -5.28 17.34
CA TRP A 263 -17.76 -5.89 16.90
C TRP A 263 -18.28 -6.98 17.85
N THR A 264 -17.42 -7.59 18.66
CA THR A 264 -17.84 -8.50 19.74
C THR A 264 -18.22 -7.77 21.04
N GLY A 265 -18.16 -6.44 21.06
CA GLY A 265 -18.54 -5.61 22.21
C GLY A 265 -17.54 -5.65 23.37
N LYS A 266 -16.31 -6.10 23.12
CA LYS A 266 -15.24 -6.17 24.12
C LYS A 266 -14.51 -4.83 24.32
N ILE A 267 -14.51 -3.99 23.29
CA ILE A 267 -14.03 -2.60 23.37
C ILE A 267 -15.08 -1.65 22.82
N ALA A 268 -14.97 -0.37 23.16
CA ALA A 268 -15.75 0.70 22.58
C ALA A 268 -14.85 1.70 21.85
N LEU A 269 -15.31 2.22 20.72
CA LEU A 269 -14.66 3.37 20.09
C LEU A 269 -15.02 4.65 20.83
N PRO A 270 -14.16 5.68 20.78
CA PRO A 270 -14.52 6.99 21.33
C PRO A 270 -15.74 7.58 20.60
N PRO A 271 -16.45 8.54 21.21
CA PRO A 271 -17.57 9.23 20.57
C PRO A 271 -17.24 9.71 19.16
N LEU A 272 -18.24 9.70 18.27
CA LEU A 272 -18.06 10.08 16.86
C LEU A 272 -17.44 11.47 16.68
N GLU A 273 -17.70 12.40 17.61
CA GLU A 273 -17.11 13.73 17.56
C GLU A 273 -15.59 13.70 17.78
N ASP A 274 -15.10 12.88 18.71
CA ASP A 274 -13.67 12.73 18.95
C ASP A 274 -12.97 12.06 17.76
N GLN A 275 -13.65 11.12 17.09
CA GLN A 275 -13.15 10.50 15.87
C GLN A 275 -13.02 11.53 14.72
N ARG A 276 -13.98 12.45 14.59
CA ARG A 276 -13.91 13.56 13.62
C ARG A 276 -12.81 14.55 13.97
N VAL A 277 -12.63 14.88 15.25
CA VAL A 277 -11.52 15.73 15.71
C VAL A 277 -10.18 15.08 15.38
N TRP A 278 -10.04 13.76 15.56
CA TRP A 278 -8.86 13.02 15.14
C TRP A 278 -8.61 13.14 13.62
N GLU A 279 -9.66 12.98 12.80
CA GLU A 279 -9.54 13.08 11.35
C GLU A 279 -9.09 14.48 10.89
N VAL A 280 -9.62 15.55 11.51
CA VAL A 280 -9.22 16.94 11.24
C VAL A 280 -7.75 17.14 11.61
N LYS A 281 -7.36 16.79 12.85
CA LYS A 281 -5.97 16.91 13.32
C LYS A 281 -4.99 16.14 12.44
N ARG A 282 -5.39 14.95 11.96
CA ARG A 282 -4.57 14.16 11.05
C ARG A 282 -4.40 14.85 9.70
N ALA A 283 -5.43 15.54 9.19
CA ALA A 283 -5.37 16.26 7.92
C ALA A 283 -4.62 17.60 8.00
N GLU A 284 -4.49 18.20 9.19
CA GLU A 284 -3.83 19.49 9.37
C GLU A 284 -2.41 19.50 8.79
N GLY A 285 -2.14 20.48 7.91
CA GLY A 285 -0.83 20.69 7.28
C GLY A 285 -0.41 19.60 6.27
N ARG A 286 -1.32 18.73 5.84
CA ARG A 286 -1.03 17.63 4.91
C ARG A 286 -1.83 17.71 3.62
N GLU A 287 -1.17 17.34 2.53
CA GLU A 287 -1.83 17.04 1.25
C GLU A 287 -2.72 15.79 1.39
N SER A 288 -3.81 15.71 0.62
CA SER A 288 -4.76 14.57 0.65
C SER A 288 -4.04 13.22 0.55
N ARG A 289 -3.09 13.11 -0.39
CA ARG A 289 -2.28 11.88 -0.64
C ARG A 289 -1.38 11.46 0.51
N ALA A 290 -1.08 12.37 1.45
CA ALA A 290 -0.22 12.09 2.60
C ALA A 290 -1.03 11.65 3.83
N PHE A 291 -2.36 11.71 3.78
CA PHE A 291 -3.23 11.45 4.92
C PHE A 291 -3.01 10.05 5.53
N HIS A 292 -2.94 9.02 4.68
CA HIS A 292 -2.72 7.63 5.11
C HIS A 292 -1.24 7.22 5.19
N VAL A 293 -0.30 8.17 5.06
CA VAL A 293 1.15 7.87 5.07
C VAL A 293 1.73 8.12 6.46
N LEU A 294 2.25 7.09 7.14
CA LEU A 294 2.89 7.24 8.45
C LEU A 294 4.39 7.49 8.32
N HIS A 295 4.75 8.74 8.10
CA HIS A 295 6.14 9.18 7.98
C HIS A 295 6.34 10.56 8.65
N PRO A 296 7.38 10.76 9.47
CA PRO A 296 8.53 9.87 9.73
C PRO A 296 8.21 8.67 10.65
N HIS A 297 9.20 7.83 10.95
CA HIS A 297 9.04 6.61 11.76
C HIS A 297 8.30 6.82 13.09
N SER A 298 8.43 8.00 13.72
CA SER A 298 7.69 8.35 14.94
C SER A 298 6.17 8.33 14.77
N GLU A 299 5.64 8.66 13.58
CA GLU A 299 4.20 8.57 13.33
C GLU A 299 3.69 7.12 13.38
N ARG A 300 4.53 6.13 13.05
CA ARG A 300 4.19 4.70 13.15
C ARG A 300 4.05 4.26 14.59
N VAL A 301 4.98 4.72 15.44
CA VAL A 301 4.97 4.46 16.88
C VAL A 301 3.75 5.10 17.52
N LEU A 302 3.48 6.38 17.21
CA LEU A 302 2.31 7.09 17.71
C LEU A 302 1.01 6.39 17.30
N HIS A 303 0.87 6.03 16.02
CA HIS A 303 -0.30 5.29 15.55
C HIS A 303 -0.46 3.94 16.25
N TRP A 304 0.62 3.20 16.48
CA TRP A 304 0.57 1.96 17.26
C TRP A 304 0.06 2.18 18.69
N THR A 305 0.58 3.21 19.37
CA THR A 305 0.14 3.60 20.72
C THR A 305 -1.32 4.02 20.72
N GLU A 306 -1.78 4.78 19.72
CA GLU A 306 -3.18 5.17 19.58
C GLU A 306 -4.11 3.98 19.31
N LEU A 307 -3.67 2.98 18.53
CA LEU A 307 -4.43 1.74 18.36
C LEU A 307 -4.48 0.93 19.67
N ASN A 308 -3.37 0.87 20.41
CA ASN A 308 -3.31 0.18 21.71
C ASN A 308 -4.28 0.75 22.74
N SER A 309 -4.42 2.07 22.78
CA SER A 309 -5.26 2.73 23.79
C SER A 309 -6.74 2.36 23.67
N LEU A 310 -7.18 1.92 22.48
CA LEU A 310 -8.55 1.42 22.27
C LEU A 310 -8.86 0.13 23.04
N SER A 311 -7.84 -0.61 23.45
CA SER A 311 -7.97 -1.89 24.17
C SER A 311 -7.49 -1.86 25.62
N THR A 312 -7.09 -0.70 26.15
CA THR A 312 -6.53 -0.59 27.51
C THR A 312 -7.50 -1.09 28.57
N GLU A 313 -8.75 -0.63 28.57
CA GLU A 313 -9.74 -1.07 29.56
C GLU A 313 -10.03 -2.58 29.46
N TYR A 314 -10.06 -3.12 28.24
CA TYR A 314 -10.25 -4.54 28.00
C TYR A 314 -9.12 -5.38 28.61
N LEU A 315 -7.86 -4.98 28.37
CA LEU A 315 -6.66 -5.60 28.94
C LEU A 315 -6.65 -5.59 30.47
N GLU A 316 -7.10 -4.49 31.08
CA GLU A 316 -7.15 -4.37 32.54
C GLU A 316 -8.25 -5.25 33.18
N SER A 317 -9.34 -5.50 32.43
CA SER A 317 -10.52 -6.20 32.94
C SER A 317 -10.47 -7.73 32.84
N GLU A 318 -9.71 -8.28 31.89
CA GLU A 318 -9.64 -9.72 31.63
C GLU A 318 -8.36 -10.32 32.25
N LEU A 319 -8.53 -11.18 33.26
CA LEU A 319 -7.41 -11.88 33.91
C LEU A 319 -6.69 -12.80 32.91
N ASN A 320 -5.38 -12.60 32.73
CA ASN A 320 -4.48 -13.37 31.86
C ASN A 320 -4.61 -13.16 30.34
N VAL A 321 -4.96 -11.96 29.87
CA VAL A 321 -4.75 -11.61 28.44
C VAL A 321 -3.27 -11.34 28.21
N ASP A 322 -2.50 -12.39 27.96
CA ASP A 322 -1.14 -12.30 27.44
C ASP A 322 -1.17 -12.39 25.91
N ASP A 323 -1.56 -11.29 25.27
CA ASP A 323 -1.61 -11.18 23.82
C ASP A 323 -0.55 -10.19 23.33
N GLU A 324 0.46 -10.69 22.62
CA GLU A 324 1.59 -9.89 22.15
C GLU A 324 1.15 -8.72 21.25
N LEU A 325 0.01 -8.87 20.55
CA LEU A 325 -0.57 -7.84 19.69
C LEU A 325 -1.19 -6.68 20.45
N LEU A 326 -1.48 -6.85 21.74
CA LEU A 326 -2.02 -5.82 22.62
C LEU A 326 -0.95 -5.19 23.52
N ARG A 327 0.30 -5.66 23.44
CA ARG A 327 1.43 -5.05 24.16
C ARG A 327 1.80 -3.70 23.53
N ASP A 328 2.44 -2.86 24.35
CA ASP A 328 3.04 -1.62 23.90
C ASP A 328 4.06 -1.84 22.79
N TYR A 329 4.29 -0.78 22.00
CA TYR A 329 5.27 -0.82 20.92
C TYR A 329 6.63 -1.28 21.47
N ALA A 330 7.12 -2.42 21.01
CA ALA A 330 8.38 -2.95 21.48
C ALA A 330 9.54 -2.02 21.08
N PHE A 331 10.32 -1.56 22.05
CA PHE A 331 11.43 -0.64 21.77
C PHE A 331 12.44 -1.26 20.79
N GLU A 332 12.63 -2.59 20.81
CA GLU A 332 13.52 -3.27 19.86
C GLU A 332 13.07 -3.10 18.40
N TRP A 333 11.78 -2.90 18.14
CA TRP A 333 11.28 -2.64 16.79
C TRP A 333 11.75 -1.28 16.26
N THR A 334 11.85 -0.25 17.12
CA THR A 334 12.40 1.06 16.73
C THR A 334 13.87 0.92 16.32
N VAL A 335 14.65 0.18 17.11
CA VAL A 335 16.06 -0.10 16.82
C VAL A 335 16.20 -0.89 15.52
N SER A 336 15.36 -1.91 15.34
CA SER A 336 15.35 -2.76 14.13
C SER A 336 14.99 -1.98 12.87
N LEU A 337 13.98 -1.10 12.93
CA LEU A 337 13.61 -0.23 11.81
C LEU A 337 14.74 0.72 11.40
N ALA A 338 15.46 1.29 12.38
CA ALA A 338 16.60 2.16 12.12
C ALA A 338 17.76 1.36 11.48
N ALA A 339 18.09 0.19 12.03
CA ALA A 339 19.14 -0.69 11.52
C ALA A 339 18.82 -1.18 10.09
N ALA A 340 17.58 -1.60 9.83
CA ALA A 340 17.14 -2.01 8.50
C ALA A 340 17.26 -0.87 7.46
N GLY A 341 17.07 0.39 7.88
CA GLY A 341 17.29 1.55 7.02
C GLY A 341 18.74 1.68 6.54
N VAL A 342 19.70 1.40 7.42
CA VAL A 342 21.14 1.39 7.10
C VAL A 342 21.47 0.27 6.13
N GLU A 343 21.02 -0.96 6.42
CA GLU A 343 21.27 -2.11 5.56
C GLU A 343 20.61 -1.96 4.18
N LYS A 344 19.41 -1.37 4.11
CA LYS A 344 18.76 -1.04 2.84
C LYS A 344 19.53 0.03 2.05
N SER A 345 20.14 1.01 2.73
CA SER A 345 21.01 2.00 2.09
C SER A 345 22.26 1.36 1.47
N LYS A 346 22.87 0.38 2.17
CA LYS A 346 23.98 -0.42 1.64
C LYS A 346 23.55 -1.29 0.45
N PHE A 347 22.38 -1.92 0.54
CA PHE A 347 21.80 -2.71 -0.54
C PHE A 347 21.58 -1.87 -1.82
N TYR A 348 21.11 -0.63 -1.67
CA TYR A 348 21.04 0.34 -2.78
C TYR A 348 22.40 0.90 -3.23
N GLY A 349 23.49 0.56 -2.55
CA GLY A 349 24.84 1.04 -2.83
C GLY A 349 25.03 2.52 -2.52
N ILE A 350 24.22 3.09 -1.63
CA ILE A 350 24.27 4.51 -1.21
C ILE A 350 25.26 4.68 -0.06
N ALA A 351 25.21 3.79 0.94
CA ALA A 351 26.16 3.74 2.04
C ALA A 351 27.23 2.68 1.77
N ARG A 352 28.51 3.02 2.01
CA ARG A 352 29.63 2.06 1.99
C ARG A 352 29.90 1.52 3.38
#